data_AF-A0A442GZQ9-F1
#
_entry.id   AF-A0A442GZQ9-F1
#
_cell.length_a   1.000
_cell.length_b   1.000
_cell.length_c   1.000
_cell.angle_alpha   90.00
_cell.angle_beta   90.00
_cell.angle_gamma   90.00
#
_symmetry.space_group_name_H-M   'P 1'
#
loop_
_entity.id
_entity.type
_entity.pdbx_description
1 polymer ?
#
loop_
_entity_poly.entity_id
_entity_poly.type
_entity_poly.pdbx_seq_one_letter_code
_entity_poly.pdbx_strand_id
1 'polypeptide(L)' 'MSAPSWQKQHCAVIDAANAPSAHERLKTETDAARGYGIFGSPAFVVDGETFWGDDRLEEAFAWAGGRHRLQQSGVA' A
#
# COMPACT_ATOMS: atom_id res chain seq x y z
N MET A 1 -40.77 -11.68 8.98
CA MET A 1 -39.75 -12.23 8.06
C MET A 1 -38.43 -11.54 8.37
N SER A 2 -37.36 -12.29 8.68
CA SER A 2 -36.04 -11.70 8.94
C SER A 2 -35.32 -11.40 7.62
N ALA A 3 -34.57 -10.30 7.57
CA ALA A 3 -33.80 -9.92 6.40
C ALA A 3 -32.75 -11.00 6.01
N PRO A 4 -32.45 -11.17 4.71
CA PRO A 4 -31.44 -12.12 4.21
C PRO A 4 -30.03 -11.84 4.75
N SER A 5 -29.20 -12.88 4.82
CA SER A 5 -27.82 -12.80 5.36
C SER A 5 -26.92 -11.81 4.60
N TRP A 6 -27.05 -11.73 3.27
CA TRP A 6 -26.29 -10.78 2.44
C TRP A 6 -26.61 -9.32 2.79
N GLN A 7 -27.83 -9.02 3.24
CA GLN A 7 -28.24 -7.67 3.60
C GLN A 7 -27.61 -7.22 4.92
N LYS A 8 -27.40 -8.15 5.87
CA LYS A 8 -26.69 -7.87 7.13
C LYS A 8 -25.18 -7.66 6.93
N GLN A 9 -24.57 -8.37 5.98
CA GLN A 9 -23.15 -8.23 5.67
C GLN A 9 -22.78 -6.86 5.07
N HIS A 10 -23.67 -6.26 4.27
CA HIS A 10 -23.45 -4.92 3.73
C HIS A 10 -23.37 -3.84 4.81
N CYS A 11 -24.28 -3.87 5.79
CA CYS A 11 -24.25 -2.91 6.90
C CYS A 11 -22.97 -3.08 7.74
N ALA A 12 -22.58 -4.33 8.05
CA ALA A 12 -21.40 -4.58 8.89
C ALA A 12 -20.09 -4.04 8.30
N VAL A 13 -19.89 -4.13 6.98
CA VAL A 13 -18.68 -3.59 6.32
C VAL A 13 -18.68 -2.06 6.33
N ILE A 14 -19.83 -1.44 6.08
CA ILE A 14 -19.96 0.02 6.11
C ILE A 14 -19.78 0.55 7.54
N ASP A 15 -20.34 -0.12 8.54
CA ASP A 15 -20.15 0.22 9.95
C ASP A 15 -18.68 0.11 10.35
N ALA A 16 -17.98 -0.93 9.90
CA ALA A 16 -16.55 -1.11 10.13
C ALA A 16 -15.70 -0.03 9.44
N ALA A 17 -16.05 0.36 8.20
CA ALA A 17 -15.34 1.40 7.47
C ALA A 17 -15.52 2.80 8.12
N ASN A 18 -16.69 3.06 8.70
CA ASN A 18 -17.01 4.30 9.40
C ASN A 18 -16.53 4.32 10.87
N ALA A 19 -16.00 3.22 11.39
CA ALA A 19 -15.54 3.14 12.77
C ALA A 19 -14.35 4.09 13.00
N PRO A 20 -14.26 4.77 14.16
CA PRO A 20 -13.16 5.69 14.45
C PRO A 20 -11.77 5.06 14.26
N SER A 21 -11.60 3.79 14.63
CA SER A 21 -10.34 3.05 14.48
C SER A 21 -9.93 2.85 13.01
N ALA A 22 -10.89 2.74 12.08
CA ALA A 22 -10.60 2.64 10.66
C ALA A 22 -10.06 3.97 10.11
N HIS A 23 -10.65 5.09 10.51
CA HIS A 23 -10.17 6.42 10.14
C HIS A 23 -8.79 6.75 10.74
N GLU A 24 -8.57 6.40 12.02
CA GLU A 24 -7.27 6.55 12.67
C GLU A 24 -6.20 5.74 11.93
N ARG A 25 -6.50 4.48 11.60
CA ARG A 25 -5.57 3.65 10.82
C ARG A 25 -5.30 4.23 9.45
N LEU A 26 -6.34 4.66 8.71
CA LEU A 26 -6.16 5.32 7.41
C LEU A 26 -5.21 6.53 7.51
N LYS A 27 -5.38 7.37 8.55
CA LYS A 27 -4.51 8.52 8.78
C LYS A 27 -3.07 8.08 9.06
N THR A 28 -2.86 7.12 9.95
CA THR A 28 -1.53 6.58 10.29
C THR A 28 -0.82 6.01 9.07
N GLU A 29 -1.50 5.20 8.25
CA GLU A 29 -0.90 4.64 7.03
C GLU A 29 -0.60 5.74 5.99
N THR A 30 -1.45 6.77 5.90
CA THR A 30 -1.20 7.92 5.01
C THR A 30 0.00 8.73 5.47
N ASP A 31 0.16 8.93 6.78
CA ASP A 31 1.34 9.61 7.35
C ASP A 31 2.61 8.79 7.14
N ALA A 32 2.56 7.47 7.26
CA ALA A 32 3.67 6.58 6.93
C ALA A 32 4.04 6.68 5.44
N ALA A 33 3.06 6.68 4.53
CA ALA A 33 3.30 6.86 3.10
C ALA A 33 4.00 8.19 2.79
N ARG A 34 3.58 9.29 3.43
CA ARG A 34 4.26 10.59 3.33
C ARG A 34 5.70 10.52 3.82
N GLY A 35 5.97 9.74 4.87
CA GLY A 35 7.33 9.49 5.39
C GLY A 35 8.26 8.86 4.36
N TYR A 36 7.72 8.05 3.44
CA TYR A 36 8.46 7.50 2.28
C TYR A 36 8.49 8.43 1.06
N GLY A 37 7.98 9.66 1.17
CA GLY A 37 7.89 10.59 0.04
C GLY A 37 6.80 10.24 -0.98
N ILE A 38 5.87 9.34 -0.63
CA ILE A 38 4.75 8.97 -1.51
C ILE A 38 3.76 10.14 -1.59
N PHE A 39 3.49 10.59 -2.82
CA PHE A 39 2.56 11.67 -3.18
C PHE A 39 1.40 11.23 -4.11
N GLY A 40 1.28 9.95 -4.46
CA GLY A 40 0.37 9.44 -5.49
C GLY A 40 0.35 7.92 -5.55
N SER A 41 -0.36 7.36 -6.53
CA SER A 41 -0.62 5.91 -6.62
C SER A 41 -0.65 5.42 -8.07
N PRO A 42 -0.18 4.19 -8.38
CA PRO A 42 0.47 3.24 -7.45
C PRO A 42 1.93 3.61 -7.13
N ALA A 43 2.38 3.24 -5.94
CA ALA A 43 3.78 3.37 -5.51
C ALA A 43 4.16 2.17 -4.62
N PHE A 44 5.42 1.75 -4.69
CA PHE A 44 5.97 0.60 -3.98
C PHE A 44 7.23 1.03 -3.24
N VAL A 45 7.44 0.53 -2.01
CA VAL A 45 8.64 0.80 -1.24
C VAL A 45 9.29 -0.53 -0.87
N VAL A 46 10.59 -0.67 -1.17
CA VAL A 46 11.37 -1.87 -0.89
C VAL A 46 12.70 -1.45 -0.28
N ASP A 47 12.96 -1.88 0.96
CA ASP A 47 14.19 -1.54 1.71
C ASP A 47 14.51 -0.03 1.75
N GLY A 48 13.46 0.80 1.79
CA GLY A 48 13.56 2.27 1.81
C GLY A 48 13.63 2.93 0.43
N GLU A 49 13.81 2.15 -0.65
CA GLU A 49 13.79 2.66 -2.03
C GLU A 49 12.36 2.71 -2.56
N THR A 50 12.00 3.77 -3.29
CA THR A 50 10.62 4.02 -3.74
C THR A 50 10.49 3.93 -5.25
N PHE A 51 9.58 3.09 -5.72
CA PHE A 51 9.25 2.84 -7.12
C PHE A 51 7.85 3.37 -7.43
N TRP A 52 7.73 4.13 -8.51
CA TRP A 52 6.53 4.89 -8.82
C TRP A 52 5.89 4.43 -10.12
N GLY A 53 4.60 4.11 -10.07
CA GLY A 53 3.86 3.61 -11.22
C GLY A 53 3.92 2.08 -11.35
N ASP A 54 2.91 1.52 -12.01
CA ASP A 54 2.82 0.09 -12.32
C ASP A 54 3.97 -0.35 -13.23
N ASP A 55 4.43 0.53 -14.11
CA ASP A 55 5.58 0.33 -15.01
C ASP A 55 6.92 0.13 -14.28
N ARG A 56 6.95 0.38 -12.96
CA ARG A 56 8.12 0.19 -12.10
C ARG A 56 7.98 -0.97 -11.11
N LEU A 57 6.89 -1.73 -11.19
CA LEU A 57 6.67 -2.88 -10.33
C LEU A 57 7.74 -3.97 -10.55
N GLU A 58 8.10 -4.26 -11.80
CA GLU A 58 9.16 -5.23 -12.13
C GLU A 58 10.53 -4.79 -11.60
N GLU A 59 10.81 -3.48 -11.62
CA GLU A 59 12.03 -2.90 -11.06
C GLU A 59 12.06 -3.05 -9.52
N ALA A 60 10.93 -2.80 -8.85
CA ALA A 60 10.77 -3.01 -7.41
C ALA A 60 11.02 -4.49 -7.02
N PHE A 61 10.50 -5.45 -7.79
CA PHE A 61 10.77 -6.87 -7.57
C PHE A 61 12.22 -7.26 -7.84
N ALA A 62 12.84 -6.67 -8.87
CA ALA A 62 14.27 -6.88 -9.12
C ALA A 62 15.10 -6.34 -7.95
N TRP A 63 14.74 -5.18 -7.40
CA TRP A 63 15.39 -4.58 -6.23
C TRP A 63 15.28 -5.44 -4.99
N ALA A 64 14.06 -5.90 -4.66
CA ALA A 64 13.81 -6.82 -3.55
C ALA A 64 14.62 -8.11 -3.65
N GLY A 65 14.89 -8.55 -4.89
CA GLY A 65 15.67 -9.74 -5.18
C GLY A 65 17.19 -9.53 -5.27
N GLY A 66 17.70 -8.30 -5.09
CA GLY A 66 19.11 -7.96 -5.30
C GLY A 66 19.56 -8.08 -6.77
N ARG A 67 18.61 -8.10 -7.71
CA ARG A 67 18.84 -8.25 -9.15
C ARG A 67 18.65 -6.95 -9.92
N HIS A 68 18.37 -5.83 -9.25
CA HIS A 68 18.24 -4.56 -9.94
C HIS A 68 19.59 -4.14 -10.53
N ARG A 69 19.61 -3.60 -11.75
CA ARG A 69 20.85 -3.25 -12.46
C ARG A 69 21.76 -2.35 -11.62
N LEU A 70 21.16 -1.40 -10.91
CA LEU A 70 21.89 -0.44 -10.06
C LEU A 70 22.58 -1.11 -8.86
N GLN A 71 22.12 -2.28 -8.41
CA GLN A 71 22.74 -3.07 -7.34
C GLN A 71 23.88 -3.97 -7.85
N GLN A 72 23.90 -4.28 -9.15
CA GLN A 72 24.93 -5.13 -9.78
C GLN A 72 26.15 -4.32 -10.25
N SER A 73 25.96 -3.05 -10.58
CA SER A 73 27.03 -2.11 -10.84
C SER A 73 27.67 -1.69 -9.53
N GLY A 74 28.58 -2.51 -9.00
CA GLY A 74 29.52 -2.08 -7.98
C GLY A 74 30.42 -0.95 -8.53
N VAL A 75 29.93 0.28 -8.46
CA VAL A 75 30.80 1.46 -8.41
C VAL A 75 30.94 1.80 -6.94
N ALA A 76 32.14 1.53 -6.43
CA ALA A 76 32.61 1.94 -5.12
C ALA A 76 32.56 3.47 -4.96
#